data_AF-A0A1X2HNE0-F1
#
_entry.id   AF-A0A1X2HNE0-F1
#
_cell.length_a   1.000
_cell.length_b   1.000
_cell.length_c   1.000
_cell.angle_alpha   90.00
_cell.angle_beta   90.00
_cell.angle_gamma   90.00
#
_symmetry.space_group_name_H-M   'P 1'
#
loop_
_entity.id
_entity.type
_entity.pdbx_description
1 polymer ?
#
loop_
_entity_poly.entity_id
_entity_poly.type
_entity_poly.pdbx_seq_one_letter_code
_entity_poly.pdbx_strand_id
1 'polypeptide(L)'
;MAVQPPRLYGDPEFLGEHFDFLPASLMNELYDKYNLIFYKMLDALSKYVQEMPTLSDDQIQKLTSTMENDLCKILDTTYSDFERYVYDHILHLPPNLNMQLEHYKGLDLESTEEMEQFMDDQLDALRKKIVAKRALRTMLHQSHADIDREIKSIERNKDVLYALGEATRKENVYPLSRSMQSLSEHGQLLRRSVVDALDRIHQNDHVLEQLGNRERLKYHAQMVREALDNFRQSYA
;
A
#
# COMPACT_ATOMS: atom_id res chain seq x y z
N MET A 1 30.78 -1.70 37.59
CA MET A 1 31.38 -3.04 37.39
C MET A 1 32.59 -2.87 36.49
N ALA A 2 33.70 -3.56 36.76
CA ALA A 2 34.94 -3.39 36.01
C ALA A 2 34.72 -3.76 34.53
N VAL A 3 35.07 -2.85 33.62
CA VAL A 3 35.09 -3.06 32.16
C VAL A 3 35.97 -4.27 31.91
N GLN A 4 35.38 -5.37 31.42
CA GLN A 4 36.18 -6.49 30.95
C GLN A 4 36.97 -6.01 29.74
N PRO A 5 38.31 -6.17 29.71
CA PRO A 5 39.09 -5.79 28.55
C PRO A 5 38.55 -6.54 27.32
N PRO A 6 38.62 -5.94 26.11
CA PRO A 6 38.20 -6.60 24.89
C PRO A 6 38.89 -7.97 24.83
N ARG A 7 38.09 -9.02 24.64
CA ARG A 7 38.58 -10.40 24.58
C ARG A 7 39.67 -10.44 23.50
N LEU A 8 40.88 -10.87 23.88
CA LEU A 8 41.90 -11.17 22.88
C LEU A 8 41.35 -12.30 22.02
N TYR A 9 41.07 -12.00 20.74
CA TYR A 9 40.80 -13.02 19.75
C TYR A 9 42.01 -13.93 19.65
N GLY A 10 41.78 -15.24 19.60
CA GLY A 10 42.80 -16.12 19.05
C GLY A 10 42.92 -15.86 17.55
N ASP A 11 44.14 -15.89 17.00
CA ASP A 11 44.40 -15.79 15.55
C ASP A 11 43.42 -16.58 14.67
N PRO A 12 43.03 -17.85 14.99
CA PRO A 12 42.07 -18.59 14.18
C PRO A 12 40.62 -18.07 14.26
N GLU A 13 40.22 -17.44 15.36
CA GLU A 13 38.88 -16.83 15.51
C GLU A 13 38.77 -15.58 14.64
N PHE A 14 39.81 -14.72 14.65
CA PHE A 14 39.87 -13.53 13.80
C PHE A 14 39.87 -13.90 12.31
N LEU A 15 40.66 -14.91 11.93
CA LEU A 15 40.68 -15.39 10.54
C LEU A 15 39.34 -15.99 10.15
N GLY A 16 38.69 -16.72 11.06
CA GLY A 16 37.35 -17.26 10.86
C GLY A 16 36.32 -16.17 10.56
N GLU A 17 36.37 -15.07 11.31
CA GLU A 17 35.50 -13.91 11.11
C GLU A 17 35.85 -13.10 9.85
N HIS A 18 37.12 -13.03 9.48
CA HIS A 18 37.56 -12.31 8.27
C HIS A 18 37.19 -13.04 6.98
N PHE A 19 37.38 -14.35 6.95
CA PHE A 19 37.21 -15.18 5.76
C PHE A 19 35.82 -15.81 5.64
N ASP A 20 34.96 -15.66 6.66
CA ASP A 20 33.69 -16.37 6.82
C ASP A 20 33.84 -17.92 6.83
N PHE A 21 35.06 -18.43 7.00
CA PHE A 21 35.35 -19.84 7.17
C PHE A 21 36.57 -20.04 8.06
N LEU A 22 36.58 -21.14 8.81
CA LEU A 22 37.73 -21.51 9.62
C LEU A 22 38.84 -22.06 8.72
N PRO A 23 40.11 -21.60 8.85
CA PRO A 23 41.28 -22.18 8.19
C PRO A 23 41.33 -23.71 8.21
N ALA A 24 40.98 -24.33 9.33
CA ALA A 24 40.91 -25.79 9.46
C ALA A 24 39.85 -26.45 8.56
N SER A 25 38.73 -25.78 8.33
CA SER A 25 37.71 -26.28 7.41
C SER A 25 38.21 -26.32 5.97
N LEU A 26 38.96 -25.29 5.55
CA LEU A 26 39.56 -25.24 4.22
C LEU A 26 40.56 -26.38 4.01
N MET A 27 41.44 -26.61 4.99
CA MET A 27 42.40 -27.71 4.93
C MET A 27 41.67 -29.06 4.86
N ASN A 28 40.71 -29.32 5.74
CA ASN A 28 39.94 -30.58 5.69
C ASN A 28 39.28 -30.81 4.32
N GLU A 29 38.66 -29.80 3.71
CA GLU A 29 38.11 -29.94 2.36
C GLU A 29 39.16 -30.22 1.29
N LEU A 30 40.34 -29.60 1.39
CA LEU A 30 41.45 -29.88 0.49
C LEU A 30 41.96 -31.32 0.66
N TYR A 31 42.04 -31.81 1.90
CA TYR A 31 42.43 -33.19 2.20
C TYR A 31 41.44 -34.18 1.57
N ASP A 32 40.14 -33.97 1.76
CA ASP A 32 39.09 -34.82 1.19
C ASP A 32 39.12 -34.83 -0.34
N LYS A 33 39.25 -33.66 -0.97
CA LYS A 33 39.34 -33.54 -2.44
C LYS A 33 40.60 -34.20 -2.98
N TYR A 34 41.72 -34.03 -2.28
CA TYR A 34 42.99 -34.62 -2.68
C TYR A 34 42.89 -36.16 -2.62
N ASN A 35 42.39 -36.72 -1.51
CA ASN A 35 42.20 -38.16 -1.36
C ASN A 35 41.25 -38.72 -2.42
N LEU A 36 40.16 -38.01 -2.72
CA LEU A 36 39.24 -38.42 -3.78
C LEU A 36 39.93 -38.52 -5.15
N ILE A 37 40.79 -37.55 -5.50
CA ILE A 37 41.55 -37.58 -6.75
C ILE A 37 42.56 -38.73 -6.75
N PHE A 38 43.24 -38.93 -5.63
CA PHE A 38 44.22 -39.99 -5.45
C PHE A 38 43.61 -41.39 -5.66
N TYR A 39 42.50 -41.71 -4.99
CA TYR A 39 41.82 -42.99 -5.18
C TYR A 39 41.28 -43.18 -6.60
N LYS A 40 40.80 -42.11 -7.25
CA LYS A 40 40.40 -42.16 -8.67
C LYS A 40 41.58 -42.47 -9.60
N MET A 41 42.76 -41.91 -9.32
CA MET A 41 43.98 -42.20 -10.08
C MET A 41 44.39 -43.67 -9.89
N LEU A 42 44.38 -44.17 -8.65
CA LEU A 42 44.70 -45.57 -8.37
C LEU A 42 43.74 -46.54 -9.07
N ASP A 43 42.44 -46.26 -9.06
CA ASP A 43 41.45 -47.08 -9.77
C ASP A 43 41.68 -47.07 -11.29
N ALA A 44 41.97 -45.90 -11.88
CA ALA A 44 42.31 -45.79 -13.29
C ALA A 44 43.60 -46.56 -13.64
N LEU A 45 44.62 -46.48 -12.79
CA LEU A 45 45.87 -47.21 -12.97
C LEU A 45 45.65 -48.72 -12.84
N SER A 46 44.85 -49.16 -11.87
CA SER A 46 44.49 -50.57 -11.70
C SER A 46 43.77 -51.11 -12.94
N LYS A 47 42.82 -50.37 -13.50
CA LYS A 47 42.11 -50.74 -14.73
C LYS A 47 43.06 -50.81 -15.93
N TYR A 48 43.95 -49.84 -16.07
CA TYR A 48 44.94 -49.82 -17.15
C TYR A 48 45.92 -51.02 -17.07
N VAL A 49 46.35 -51.39 -15.87
CA VAL A 49 47.24 -52.55 -15.67
C VAL A 49 46.49 -53.87 -15.90
N GLN A 50 45.19 -53.97 -15.57
CA GLN A 50 44.35 -55.14 -15.87
C GLN A 50 44.16 -55.37 -17.37
N GLU A 51 44.21 -54.32 -18.19
CA GLU A 51 44.16 -54.44 -19.66
C GLU A 51 45.47 -54.99 -20.26
N MET A 52 46.55 -55.10 -19.47
CA MET A 52 47.83 -55.65 -19.94
C MET A 52 47.88 -57.18 -19.81
N PRO A 53 48.22 -57.93 -20.88
CA PRO A 53 48.14 -59.39 -20.92
C PRO A 53 49.27 -60.13 -20.16
N THR A 54 50.09 -59.45 -19.37
CA THR A 54 51.37 -59.96 -18.85
C THR A 54 51.38 -60.35 -17.38
N LEU A 55 50.36 -60.00 -16.59
CA LEU A 55 50.34 -60.19 -15.14
C LEU A 55 49.10 -60.99 -14.71
N SER A 56 49.24 -61.81 -13.66
CA SER A 56 48.08 -62.48 -13.05
C SER A 56 47.31 -61.50 -12.16
N ASP A 57 45.98 -61.65 -12.11
CA ASP A 57 45.09 -60.77 -11.33
C ASP A 57 45.51 -60.66 -9.85
N ASP A 58 45.96 -61.76 -9.25
CA ASP A 58 46.48 -61.80 -7.87
C ASP A 58 47.74 -60.94 -7.66
N GLN A 59 48.62 -60.89 -8.66
CA GLN A 59 49.84 -60.08 -8.60
C GLN A 59 49.50 -58.60 -8.77
N ILE A 60 48.57 -58.27 -9.67
CA ILE A 60 48.09 -56.90 -9.88
C ILE A 60 47.44 -56.39 -8.59
N GLN A 61 46.55 -57.18 -7.97
CA GLN A 61 45.88 -56.77 -6.75
C GLN A 61 46.88 -56.52 -5.60
N LYS A 62 47.84 -57.43 -5.39
CA LYS A 62 48.88 -57.25 -4.36
C LYS A 62 49.75 -56.02 -4.61
N LEU A 63 50.12 -55.78 -5.86
CA LEU A 63 50.93 -54.61 -6.24
C LEU A 63 50.15 -53.31 -6.03
N THR A 64 48.91 -53.24 -6.52
CA THR A 64 48.03 -52.08 -6.34
C THR A 64 47.80 -51.77 -4.87
N SER A 65 47.52 -52.78 -4.03
CA SER A 65 47.36 -52.57 -2.59
C SER A 65 48.65 -52.16 -1.88
N THR A 66 49.82 -52.61 -2.33
CA THR A 66 51.10 -52.19 -1.75
C THR A 66 51.41 -50.73 -2.13
N MET A 67 51.24 -50.40 -3.42
CA MET A 67 51.42 -49.04 -3.93
C MET A 67 50.45 -48.05 -3.28
N GLU A 68 49.18 -48.44 -3.10
CA GLU A 68 48.18 -47.66 -2.39
C GLU A 68 48.66 -47.31 -0.97
N ASN A 69 49.06 -48.32 -0.19
CA ASN A 69 49.52 -48.10 1.17
C ASN A 69 50.76 -47.19 1.27
N ASP A 70 51.72 -47.37 0.36
CA ASP A 70 52.95 -46.57 0.36
C ASP A 70 52.68 -45.13 -0.08
N LEU A 71 51.85 -44.96 -1.10
CA LEU A 71 51.47 -43.64 -1.58
C LEU A 71 50.59 -42.91 -0.57
N CYS A 72 49.63 -43.57 0.10
CA CYS A 72 48.84 -42.96 1.19
C CYS A 72 49.75 -42.41 2.31
N LYS A 73 50.76 -43.18 2.72
CA LYS A 73 51.72 -42.70 3.75
C LYS A 73 52.50 -41.47 3.29
N ILE A 74 53.04 -41.50 2.08
CA ILE A 74 53.76 -40.34 1.52
C ILE A 74 52.81 -39.14 1.46
N LEU A 75 51.58 -39.38 1.01
CA LEU A 75 50.58 -38.35 0.88
C LEU A 75 50.23 -37.68 2.19
N ASP A 76 49.90 -38.45 3.22
CA ASP A 76 49.56 -37.93 4.54
C ASP A 76 50.72 -37.12 5.13
N THR A 77 51.97 -37.58 4.97
CA THR A 77 53.15 -36.83 5.44
C THR A 77 53.33 -35.51 4.69
N THR A 78 53.26 -35.53 3.35
CA THR A 78 53.38 -34.31 2.54
C THR A 78 52.25 -33.33 2.78
N TYR A 79 51.03 -33.85 3.00
CA TYR A 79 49.87 -33.03 3.31
C TYR A 79 49.98 -32.41 4.70
N SER A 80 50.47 -33.14 5.70
CA SER A 80 50.72 -32.60 7.05
C SER A 80 51.76 -31.47 7.02
N ASP A 81 52.82 -31.62 6.23
CA ASP A 81 53.84 -30.57 6.05
C ASP A 81 53.26 -29.35 5.32
N PHE A 82 52.41 -29.58 4.31
CA PHE A 82 51.70 -28.52 3.60
C PHE A 82 50.71 -27.79 4.52
N GLU A 83 49.91 -28.51 5.30
CA GLU A 83 48.97 -27.95 6.27
C GLU A 83 49.70 -27.04 7.27
N ARG A 84 50.81 -27.53 7.83
CA ARG A 84 51.65 -26.73 8.71
C ARG A 84 52.18 -25.48 8.03
N TYR A 85 52.68 -25.60 6.80
CA TYR A 85 53.17 -24.47 6.04
C TYR A 85 52.07 -23.41 5.81
N VAL A 86 50.86 -23.84 5.46
CA VAL A 86 49.71 -22.95 5.25
C VAL A 86 49.38 -22.19 6.53
N TYR A 87 49.31 -22.87 7.68
CA TYR A 87 49.05 -22.19 8.96
C TYR A 87 50.17 -21.23 9.36
N ASP A 88 51.43 -21.62 9.16
CA ASP A 88 52.58 -20.83 9.62
C ASP A 88 52.86 -19.61 8.72
N HIS A 89 52.53 -19.67 7.42
CA HIS A 89 52.97 -18.65 6.44
C HIS A 89 51.85 -17.96 5.66
N ILE A 90 50.70 -18.61 5.46
CA ILE A 90 49.61 -18.06 4.62
C ILE A 90 48.47 -17.56 5.51
N LEU A 91 48.04 -18.40 6.46
CA LEU A 91 46.94 -18.14 7.39
C LEU A 91 47.50 -17.78 8.77
N HIS A 92 48.64 -17.09 8.80
CA HIS A 92 49.24 -16.55 10.02
C HIS A 92 49.05 -15.04 10.07
N LEU A 93 48.55 -14.55 11.21
CA LEU A 93 48.47 -13.12 11.48
C LEU A 93 49.73 -12.68 12.26
N PRO A 94 50.43 -11.64 11.82
CA PRO A 94 51.53 -11.06 12.60
C PRO A 94 51.01 -10.61 13.98
N PRO A 95 51.76 -10.87 15.07
CA PRO A 95 51.30 -10.63 16.45
C PRO A 95 51.06 -9.15 16.83
N ASN A 96 51.27 -8.21 15.88
CA ASN A 96 51.09 -6.76 16.08
C ASN A 96 50.25 -6.11 14.95
N LEU A 97 49.40 -6.87 14.27
CA LEU A 97 48.64 -6.33 13.17
C LEU A 97 47.36 -5.65 13.69
N ASN A 98 47.32 -4.32 13.66
CA ASN A 98 46.14 -3.55 14.02
C ASN A 98 45.12 -3.56 12.85
N MET A 99 44.52 -4.72 12.57
CA MET A 99 43.44 -4.83 11.60
C MET A 99 42.09 -4.68 12.30
N GLN A 100 41.36 -3.62 11.95
CA GLN A 100 39.95 -3.49 12.30
C GLN A 100 39.11 -4.02 11.14
N LEU A 101 38.35 -5.09 11.38
CA LEU A 101 37.43 -5.63 10.37
C LEU A 101 36.32 -4.61 10.09
N GLU A 102 35.79 -4.62 8.86
CA GLU A 102 34.83 -3.60 8.42
C GLU A 102 33.54 -3.58 9.24
N HIS A 103 33.10 -4.73 9.78
CA HIS A 103 31.93 -4.82 10.64
C HIS A 103 32.15 -4.24 12.05
N TYR A 104 33.40 -3.99 12.46
CA TYR A 104 33.70 -3.21 13.68
C TYR A 104 33.73 -1.71 13.42
N LYS A 105 33.71 -1.25 12.16
CA LYS A 105 33.68 0.19 11.85
C LYS A 105 32.32 0.78 12.23
N GLY A 106 32.29 1.52 13.34
CA GLY A 106 31.09 2.16 13.87
C GLY A 106 30.34 1.33 14.92
N LEU A 107 30.88 0.17 15.32
CA LEU A 107 30.40 -0.53 16.51
C LEU A 107 31.01 0.16 17.74
N ASP A 108 30.18 0.84 18.52
CA ASP A 108 30.61 1.39 19.79
C ASP A 108 30.56 0.27 20.84
N LEU A 109 31.68 -0.46 20.96
CA LEU A 109 31.85 -1.54 21.94
C LEU A 109 31.91 -1.01 23.39
N GLU A 110 31.90 0.31 23.58
CA GLU A 110 31.78 0.99 24.86
C GLU A 110 30.31 1.31 25.22
N SER A 111 29.33 0.60 24.62
CA SER A 111 27.93 0.73 25.03
C SER A 111 27.78 0.37 26.51
N THR A 112 27.28 1.33 27.28
CA THR A 112 26.89 1.09 28.67
C THR A 112 25.46 0.59 28.72
N GLU A 113 25.13 -0.25 29.70
CA GLU A 113 23.77 -0.77 29.90
C GLU A 113 22.72 0.36 30.03
N GLU A 114 23.13 1.51 30.58
CA GLU A 114 22.30 2.72 30.66
C GLU A 114 22.02 3.33 29.27
N MET A 115 22.99 3.30 28.35
CA MET A 115 22.85 3.80 26.98
C MET A 115 21.94 2.88 26.16
N GLU A 116 22.05 1.56 26.36
CA GLU A 116 21.17 0.58 25.72
C GLU A 116 19.72 0.75 26.16
N GLN A 117 19.48 0.88 27.48
CA GLN A 117 18.15 1.16 28.01
C GLN A 117 17.59 2.49 27.50
N PHE A 118 18.41 3.54 27.41
CA PHE A 118 18.00 4.81 26.85
C PHE A 118 17.61 4.71 25.37
N MET A 119 18.35 3.94 24.58
CA MET A 119 18.01 3.69 23.18
C MET A 119 16.70 2.91 23.04
N ASP A 120 16.48 1.90 23.88
CA ASP A 120 15.24 1.13 23.90
C ASP A 120 14.02 2.01 24.25
N ASP A 121 14.16 2.88 25.26
CA ASP A 121 13.12 3.86 25.61
C ASP A 121 12.81 4.80 24.45
N GLN A 122 13.83 5.26 23.72
CA GLN A 122 13.64 6.08 22.52
C GLN A 122 12.97 5.31 21.38
N LEU A 123 13.34 4.05 21.16
CA LEU A 123 12.72 3.18 20.17
C LEU A 123 11.25 2.97 20.49
N ASP A 124 10.89 2.74 21.75
CA ASP A 124 9.51 2.58 22.18
C ASP A 124 8.70 3.87 22.08
N ALA A 125 9.30 5.01 22.40
CA ALA A 125 8.70 6.32 22.16
C ALA A 125 8.44 6.56 20.66
N LEU A 126 9.38 6.19 19.79
CA LEU A 126 9.21 6.28 18.34
C LEU A 126 8.16 5.33 17.80
N ARG A 127 8.12 4.08 18.27
CA ARG A 127 7.09 3.09 17.92
C ARG A 127 5.70 3.62 18.28
N LYS A 128 5.52 4.17 19.48
CA LYS A 128 4.26 4.80 19.91
C LYS A 128 3.88 5.97 18.99
N LYS A 129 4.83 6.84 18.64
CA LYS A 129 4.59 7.94 17.68
C LYS A 129 4.18 7.44 16.30
N ILE A 130 4.80 6.37 15.79
CA ILE A 130 4.47 5.78 14.49
C ILE A 130 3.04 5.23 14.50
N VAL A 131 2.66 4.51 15.54
CA VAL A 131 1.30 3.97 15.69
C VAL A 131 0.27 5.10 15.72
N ALA A 132 0.52 6.16 16.49
CA ALA A 132 -0.36 7.33 16.55
C ALA A 132 -0.50 8.02 15.18
N LYS A 133 0.62 8.23 14.47
CA LYS A 133 0.61 8.81 13.11
C LYS A 133 -0.15 7.92 12.11
N ARG A 134 -0.03 6.60 12.24
CA ARG A 134 -0.75 5.64 11.38
C ARG A 134 -2.26 5.70 11.64
N ALA A 135 -2.68 5.73 12.91
CA ALA A 135 -4.09 5.86 13.27
C ALA A 135 -4.68 7.18 12.75
N LEU A 136 -3.97 8.29 12.93
CA LEU A 136 -4.37 9.60 12.41
C LEU A 136 -4.50 9.59 10.89
N ARG A 137 -3.55 8.96 10.18
CA ARG A 137 -3.60 8.84 8.72
C ARG A 137 -4.85 8.07 8.27
N THR A 138 -5.22 6.99 8.96
CA THR A 138 -6.44 6.24 8.65
C THR A 138 -7.69 7.10 8.87
N MET A 139 -7.76 7.84 9.97
CA MET A 139 -8.88 8.76 10.23
C MET A 139 -8.99 9.85 9.17
N LEU A 140 -7.87 10.45 8.76
CA LEU A 140 -7.84 11.46 7.71
C LEU A 140 -8.30 10.89 6.36
N HIS A 141 -7.87 9.68 6.00
CA HIS A 141 -8.34 9.03 4.77
C HIS A 141 -9.84 8.73 4.79
N GLN A 142 -10.40 8.33 5.94
CA GLN A 142 -11.84 8.13 6.08
C GLN A 142 -12.60 9.45 5.94
N SER A 143 -12.16 10.50 6.65
CA SER A 143 -12.77 11.82 6.56
C SER A 143 -12.71 12.39 5.15
N HIS A 144 -11.59 12.22 4.44
CA HIS A 144 -11.49 12.63 3.04
C HIS A 144 -12.48 11.88 2.14
N ALA A 145 -12.62 10.57 2.33
CA ALA A 145 -13.57 9.77 1.57
C ALA A 145 -15.04 10.17 1.85
N ASP A 146 -15.35 10.57 3.08
CA ASP A 146 -16.69 11.05 3.45
C ASP A 146 -16.98 12.41 2.80
N ILE A 147 -16.02 13.34 2.85
CA ILE A 147 -16.12 14.64 2.16
C ILE A 147 -16.30 14.44 0.64
N ASP A 148 -15.55 13.52 0.02
CA ASP A 148 -15.70 13.21 -1.41
C ASP A 148 -17.11 12.67 -1.75
N ARG A 149 -17.73 11.92 -0.84
CA ARG A 149 -19.13 11.47 -1.01
C ARG A 149 -20.11 12.62 -0.89
N GLU A 150 -19.90 13.53 0.06
CA GLU A 150 -20.73 14.72 0.22
C GLU A 150 -20.65 15.63 -1.00
N ILE A 151 -19.44 15.89 -1.52
CA ILE A 151 -19.23 16.67 -2.74
C ILE A 151 -20.01 16.05 -3.90
N LYS A 152 -19.89 14.73 -4.12
CA LYS A 152 -20.64 14.04 -5.17
C LYS A 152 -22.15 14.13 -4.99
N SER A 153 -22.64 14.11 -3.75
CA SER A 153 -24.07 14.29 -3.47
C SER A 153 -24.53 15.72 -3.81
N ILE A 154 -23.73 16.71 -3.46
CA ILE A 154 -24.01 18.12 -3.76
C ILE A 154 -24.00 18.36 -5.28
N GLU A 155 -23.04 17.79 -6.00
CA GLU A 155 -22.97 17.87 -7.46
C GLU A 155 -24.21 17.26 -8.12
N ARG A 156 -24.64 16.06 -7.68
CA ARG A 156 -25.90 15.45 -8.17
C ARG A 156 -27.11 16.34 -7.90
N ASN A 157 -27.22 16.89 -6.70
CA ASN A 157 -28.32 17.79 -6.35
C ASN A 157 -28.30 19.06 -7.20
N LYS A 158 -27.11 19.62 -7.47
CA LYS A 158 -26.92 20.75 -8.37
C LYS A 158 -27.37 20.41 -9.79
N ASP A 159 -27.01 19.23 -10.32
CA ASP A 159 -27.43 18.79 -11.66
C ASP A 159 -28.96 18.62 -11.74
N VAL A 160 -29.58 18.05 -10.70
CA VAL A 160 -31.05 17.94 -10.60
C VAL A 160 -31.70 19.33 -10.56
N LEU A 161 -31.15 20.27 -9.79
CA LEU A 161 -31.66 21.64 -9.73
C LEU A 161 -31.50 22.36 -11.07
N TYR A 162 -30.40 22.15 -11.80
CA TYR A 162 -30.27 22.67 -13.17
C TYR A 162 -31.29 22.04 -14.11
N ALA A 163 -31.48 20.72 -14.08
CA ALA A 163 -32.48 20.05 -14.91
C ALA A 163 -33.90 20.54 -14.62
N LEU A 164 -34.26 20.75 -13.34
CA LEU A 164 -35.53 21.37 -12.94
C LEU A 164 -35.63 22.82 -13.41
N GLY A 165 -34.54 23.59 -13.34
CA GLY A 165 -34.46 24.95 -13.87
C GLY A 165 -34.64 25.00 -15.39
N GLU A 166 -34.10 24.04 -16.12
CA GLU A 166 -34.29 23.93 -17.57
C GLU A 166 -35.70 23.47 -17.93
N ALA A 167 -36.26 22.51 -17.20
CA ALA A 167 -37.63 22.05 -17.41
C ALA A 167 -38.65 23.19 -17.19
N THR A 168 -38.46 23.98 -16.13
CA THR A 168 -39.31 25.15 -15.86
C THR A 168 -39.16 26.26 -16.91
N ARG A 169 -37.98 26.41 -17.53
CA ARG A 169 -37.78 27.30 -18.69
C ARG A 169 -38.44 26.77 -19.96
N LYS A 170 -38.35 25.46 -20.24
CA LYS A 170 -38.99 24.83 -21.41
C LYS A 170 -40.51 24.95 -21.37
N GLU A 171 -41.10 24.78 -20.19
CA GLU A 171 -42.55 24.94 -19.97
C GLU A 171 -42.97 26.42 -19.78
N ASN A 172 -42.04 27.38 -19.96
CA ASN A 172 -42.26 28.83 -19.86
C ASN A 172 -42.83 29.31 -18.50
N VAL A 173 -42.61 28.54 -17.43
CA VAL A 173 -43.05 28.84 -16.06
C VAL A 173 -41.91 29.46 -15.24
N TYR A 174 -40.81 29.86 -15.89
CA TYR A 174 -39.65 30.42 -15.22
C TYR A 174 -39.72 31.95 -15.17
N PRO A 175 -39.47 32.59 -14.01
CA PRO A 175 -39.23 32.00 -12.69
C PRO A 175 -40.53 31.57 -11.99
N LEU A 176 -40.55 30.34 -11.44
CA LEU A 176 -41.74 29.75 -10.80
C LEU A 176 -42.30 30.63 -9.67
N SER A 177 -41.44 31.30 -8.90
CA SER A 177 -41.85 32.23 -7.85
C SER A 177 -42.65 33.41 -8.40
N ARG A 178 -42.23 33.98 -9.54
CA ARG A 178 -42.95 35.07 -10.20
C ARG A 178 -44.25 34.58 -10.84
N SER A 179 -44.24 33.41 -11.48
CA SER A 179 -45.45 32.81 -12.04
C SER A 179 -46.48 32.47 -10.96
N MET A 180 -46.04 31.95 -9.81
CA MET A 180 -46.91 31.67 -8.64
C MET A 180 -47.44 32.95 -7.99
N GLN A 181 -46.60 33.97 -7.83
CA GLN A 181 -47.03 35.26 -7.30
C GLN A 181 -48.04 35.92 -8.23
N SER A 182 -47.76 35.92 -9.53
CA SER A 182 -48.67 36.43 -10.55
C SER A 182 -49.99 35.67 -10.57
N LEU A 183 -49.99 34.32 -10.52
CA LEU A 183 -51.22 33.53 -10.39
C LEU A 183 -52.00 33.86 -9.12
N SER A 184 -51.33 34.10 -8.00
CA SER A 184 -51.98 34.51 -6.76
C SER A 184 -52.62 35.88 -6.87
N GLU A 185 -51.91 36.86 -7.45
CA GLU A 185 -52.41 38.21 -7.72
C GLU A 185 -53.61 38.17 -8.69
N HIS A 186 -53.51 37.41 -9.77
CA HIS A 186 -54.61 37.20 -10.73
C HIS A 186 -55.81 36.49 -10.09
N GLY A 187 -55.58 35.48 -9.23
CA GLY A 187 -56.65 34.82 -8.49
C GLY A 187 -57.36 35.77 -7.52
N GLN A 188 -56.63 36.68 -6.89
CA GLN A 188 -57.21 37.72 -6.04
C GLN A 188 -58.00 38.75 -6.85
N LEU A 189 -57.50 39.17 -8.02
CA LEU A 189 -58.21 40.09 -8.92
C LEU A 189 -59.48 39.47 -9.48
N LEU A 190 -59.43 38.20 -9.90
CA LEU A 190 -60.61 37.46 -10.35
C LEU A 190 -61.63 37.35 -9.23
N ARG A 191 -61.19 36.99 -8.01
CA ARG A 191 -62.08 36.93 -6.85
C ARG A 191 -62.75 38.27 -6.57
N ARG A 192 -62.02 39.39 -6.66
CA ARG A 192 -62.58 40.74 -6.52
C ARG A 192 -63.58 41.05 -7.63
N SER A 193 -63.24 40.78 -8.88
CA SER A 193 -64.15 40.98 -10.03
C SER A 193 -65.45 40.16 -9.91
N VAL A 194 -65.36 38.91 -9.43
CA VAL A 194 -66.53 38.05 -9.20
C VAL A 194 -67.38 38.58 -8.04
N VAL A 195 -66.76 39.04 -6.95
CA VAL A 195 -67.48 39.66 -5.83
C VAL A 195 -68.14 40.96 -6.27
N ASP A 196 -67.46 41.82 -7.01
CA ASP A 196 -68.01 43.07 -7.55
C ASP A 196 -69.18 42.80 -8.53
N ALA A 197 -69.08 41.75 -9.34
CA ALA A 197 -70.16 41.31 -10.22
C ALA A 197 -71.37 40.78 -9.44
N LEU A 198 -71.13 40.03 -8.36
CA LEU A 198 -72.17 39.54 -7.45
C LEU A 198 -72.83 40.69 -6.69
N ASP A 199 -72.06 41.66 -6.21
CA ASP A 199 -72.58 42.84 -5.51
C ASP A 199 -73.41 43.73 -6.46
N ARG A 200 -72.99 43.88 -7.72
CA ARG A 200 -73.78 44.58 -8.75
C ARG A 200 -75.06 43.84 -9.13
N ILE A 201 -75.04 42.50 -9.12
CA ILE A 201 -76.24 41.69 -9.30
C ILE A 201 -77.19 41.91 -8.12
N HIS A 202 -76.67 41.92 -6.90
CA HIS A 202 -77.46 42.10 -5.69
C HIS A 202 -78.05 43.53 -5.57
N GLN A 203 -77.31 44.56 -6.01
CA GLN A 203 -77.82 45.93 -6.08
C GLN A 203 -78.92 46.11 -7.15
N ASN A 204 -78.91 45.30 -8.20
CA ASN A 204 -79.92 45.31 -9.27
C ASN A 204 -81.06 44.28 -9.05
N ASP A 205 -81.08 43.55 -7.93
CA ASP A 205 -82.13 42.57 -7.62
C ASP A 205 -83.53 43.20 -7.63
N HIS A 206 -83.67 44.45 -7.19
CA HIS A 206 -84.94 45.19 -7.24
C HIS A 206 -85.45 45.50 -8.66
N VAL A 207 -84.56 45.59 -9.66
CA VAL A 207 -84.92 45.81 -11.08
C VAL A 207 -85.17 44.46 -11.78
N LEU A 208 -84.45 43.41 -11.36
CA LEU A 208 -84.55 42.08 -11.93
C LEU A 208 -85.83 41.36 -11.50
N GLU A 209 -86.39 41.66 -10.31
CA GLU A 209 -87.68 41.10 -9.85
C GLU A 209 -88.87 41.38 -10.78
N GLN A 210 -88.78 42.39 -11.65
CA GLN A 210 -89.83 42.76 -12.61
C GLN A 210 -89.69 42.10 -13.99
N LEU A 211 -88.57 41.41 -14.26
CA LEU A 211 -88.28 40.78 -15.55
C LEU A 211 -88.54 39.26 -15.51
N GLY A 212 -88.99 38.68 -16.62
CA GLY A 212 -89.26 37.23 -16.72
C GLY A 212 -87.97 36.39 -16.63
N ASN A 213 -88.09 35.14 -16.13
CA ASN A 213 -86.94 34.24 -15.87
C ASN A 213 -85.95 34.10 -17.05
N ARG A 214 -86.42 34.19 -18.29
CA ARG A 214 -85.58 34.06 -19.49
C ARG A 214 -84.73 35.30 -19.78
N GLU A 215 -85.14 36.47 -19.33
CA GLU A 215 -84.43 37.74 -19.49
C GLU A 215 -83.43 37.96 -18.35
N ARG A 216 -83.77 37.53 -17.12
CA ARG A 216 -82.81 37.46 -16.00
C ARG A 216 -81.61 36.59 -16.33
N LEU A 217 -81.86 35.40 -16.88
CA LEU A 217 -80.80 34.48 -17.32
C LEU A 217 -79.90 35.09 -18.40
N LYS A 218 -80.46 35.88 -19.34
CA LYS A 218 -79.66 36.60 -20.34
C LYS A 218 -78.85 37.75 -19.72
N TYR A 219 -79.42 38.49 -18.76
CA TYR A 219 -78.75 39.57 -18.06
C TYR A 219 -77.59 39.06 -17.19
N HIS A 220 -77.80 38.02 -16.38
CA HIS A 220 -76.72 37.40 -15.62
C HIS A 220 -75.63 36.81 -16.54
N ALA A 221 -76.02 36.17 -17.65
CA ALA A 221 -75.05 35.66 -18.62
C ALA A 221 -74.26 36.79 -19.31
N GLN A 222 -74.90 37.92 -19.61
CA GLN A 222 -74.24 39.10 -20.19
C GLN A 222 -73.32 39.77 -19.16
N MET A 223 -73.74 39.92 -17.91
CA MET A 223 -72.92 40.52 -16.86
C MET A 223 -71.69 39.67 -16.51
N VAL A 224 -71.84 38.35 -16.45
CA VAL A 224 -70.70 37.43 -16.27
C VAL A 224 -69.78 37.49 -17.48
N ARG A 225 -70.33 37.65 -18.69
CA ARG A 225 -69.53 37.80 -19.92
C ARG A 225 -68.79 39.14 -19.95
N GLU A 226 -69.40 40.25 -19.53
CA GLU A 226 -68.75 41.56 -19.40
C GLU A 226 -67.68 41.56 -18.29
N ALA A 227 -67.92 40.90 -17.16
CA ALA A 227 -66.91 40.73 -16.12
C ALA A 227 -65.72 39.89 -16.61
N LEU A 228 -65.97 38.85 -17.41
CA LEU A 228 -64.94 38.04 -18.07
C LEU A 228 -64.20 38.80 -19.17
N ASP A 229 -64.88 39.65 -19.94
CA ASP A 229 -64.29 40.46 -21.00
C ASP A 229 -63.45 41.62 -20.43
N ASN A 230 -63.89 42.25 -19.34
CA ASN A 230 -63.08 43.22 -18.58
C ASN A 230 -61.83 42.56 -17.97
N PHE A 231 -61.97 41.33 -17.45
CA PHE A 231 -60.82 40.54 -16.98
C PHE A 231 -59.85 40.22 -18.12
N ARG A 232 -60.34 39.91 -19.34
CA ARG A 232 -59.51 39.68 -20.53
C ARG A 232 -58.84 40.95 -21.05
N GLN A 233 -59.50 42.10 -21.01
CA GLN A 233 -58.92 43.38 -21.45
C GLN A 233 -57.85 43.91 -20.49
N SER A 234 -57.93 43.58 -19.20
CA SER A 234 -56.86 43.82 -18.21
C SER A 234 -55.62 42.92 -18.43
N TYR A 235 -55.66 42.03 -19.43
CA TYR A 235 -54.69 40.97 -19.69
C TYR A 235 -54.02 41.07 -21.09
N ALA A 236 -54.29 42.15 -21.85
CA ALA A 236 -53.56 42.54 -23.05
C ALA A 236 -52.53 43.64 -22.71
#